data_AF-A0AAU4DFP3-F1
#
_entry.id   AF-A0AAU4DFP3-F1
#
_cell.length_a   1.000
_cell.length_b   1.000
_cell.length_c   1.000
_cell.angle_alpha   90.00
_cell.angle_beta   90.00
_cell.angle_gamma   90.00
#
_symmetry.space_group_name_H-M   'P 1'
#
loop_
_entity.id
_entity.type
_entity.pdbx_description
1 polymer ?
#
loop_
_entity_poly.entity_id
_entity_poly.type
_entity_poly.pdbx_seq_one_letter_code
_entity_poly.pdbx_strand_id
1 'polypeptide(L)'
;MPAAWFVVPASPSIVAPLRRRVLAALRAWGIRLDEETAGDVAVVVSELVTNSVIHAGGDLVTIAVHASRDRLLIEVYDASPQVPAPGVADREDTSGRGLFLVEALARCHGSSPTPRGKKAWAELNISPRPAPSGGPSEPALTAEHRRAGLARTI
;
A
#
# COMPACT_ATOMS: atom_id res chain seq x y z
N MET A 1 4.44 14.70 6.66
CA MET A 1 4.23 13.45 5.91
C MET A 1 4.15 12.33 6.92
N PRO A 2 3.04 11.57 6.99
CA PRO A 2 2.95 10.47 7.94
C PRO A 2 3.99 9.38 7.63
N ALA A 3 4.49 8.76 8.68
CA ALA A 3 5.45 7.67 8.58
C ALA A 3 5.18 6.60 9.65
N ALA A 4 5.44 5.34 9.32
CA ALA A 4 5.38 4.21 10.25
C ALA A 4 6.65 3.37 10.13
N TRP A 5 7.06 2.78 11.26
CA TRP A 5 8.22 1.91 11.35
C TRP A 5 7.82 0.59 12.00
N PHE A 6 8.27 -0.52 11.43
CA PHE A 6 8.05 -1.85 11.95
C PHE A 6 9.39 -2.59 12.04
N VAL A 7 9.76 -3.03 13.23
CA VAL A 7 10.88 -3.96 13.44
C VAL A 7 10.27 -5.32 13.69
N VAL A 8 10.66 -6.30 12.88
CA VAL A 8 10.07 -7.65 12.89
C VAL A 8 11.14 -8.71 12.70
N PRO A 9 10.90 -9.95 13.17
CA PRO A 9 11.79 -11.07 12.88
C PRO A 9 11.96 -11.28 11.37
N ALA A 10 13.17 -11.64 10.96
CA ALA A 10 13.48 -12.07 9.60
C ALA A 10 12.93 -13.49 9.36
N SER A 11 11.60 -13.62 9.30
CA SER A 11 10.89 -14.89 9.13
C SER A 11 9.78 -14.77 8.10
N PRO A 12 9.62 -15.68 7.13
CA PRO A 12 8.55 -15.60 6.12
C PRO A 12 7.14 -15.48 6.71
N SER A 13 6.92 -15.95 7.94
CA SER A 13 5.63 -15.84 8.65
C SER A 13 5.17 -14.40 8.91
N ILE A 14 6.07 -13.41 8.86
CA ILE A 14 5.74 -12.00 9.12
C ILE A 14 5.13 -11.28 7.92
N VAL A 15 5.25 -11.83 6.70
CA VAL A 15 4.91 -11.13 5.45
C VAL A 15 3.43 -10.75 5.41
N ALA A 16 2.53 -11.72 5.63
CA ALA A 16 1.09 -11.47 5.61
C ALA A 16 0.62 -10.51 6.74
N PRO A 17 1.07 -10.67 8.00
CA PRO A 17 0.81 -9.68 9.06
C PRO A 17 1.30 -8.27 8.71
N LEU A 18 2.51 -8.15 8.16
CA LEU A 18 3.11 -6.86 7.86
C LEU A 18 2.35 -6.13 6.75
N ARG A 19 1.94 -6.84 5.70
CA ARG A 19 1.06 -6.30 4.65
C ARG A 19 -0.22 -5.69 5.21
N ARG A 20 -0.87 -6.40 6.14
CA ARG A 20 -2.06 -5.88 6.83
C ARG A 20 -1.76 -4.64 7.67
N ARG A 21 -0.61 -4.60 8.36
CA ARG A 21 -0.18 -3.44 9.15
C ARG A 21 0.10 -2.21 8.29
N VAL A 22 0.74 -2.39 7.14
CA VAL A 22 0.98 -1.29 6.18
C VAL A 22 -0.36 -0.71 5.68
N LEU A 23 -1.27 -1.57 5.21
CA LEU A 23 -2.59 -1.13 4.75
C LEU A 23 -3.42 -0.46 5.87
N ALA A 24 -3.32 -0.98 7.10
CA ALA A 24 -3.97 -0.38 8.26
C ALA A 24 -3.37 1.00 8.62
N ALA A 25 -2.05 1.18 8.51
CA ALA A 25 -1.39 2.47 8.72
C ALA A 25 -1.87 3.51 7.70
N LEU A 26 -1.96 3.15 6.42
CA LEU A 26 -2.49 4.05 5.37
C LEU A 26 -3.93 4.49 5.69
N ARG A 27 -4.79 3.55 6.09
CA ARG A 27 -6.16 3.85 6.51
C ARG A 27 -6.21 4.78 7.72
N ALA A 28 -5.36 4.55 8.71
CA ALA A 28 -5.25 5.39 9.92
C ALA A 28 -4.77 6.81 9.59
N TRP A 29 -3.99 6.98 8.53
CA TRP A 29 -3.59 8.30 8.00
C TRP A 29 -4.64 8.97 7.12
N GLY A 30 -5.83 8.38 6.98
CA GLY A 30 -6.91 8.89 6.14
C GLY A 30 -6.72 8.61 4.64
N ILE A 31 -5.71 7.83 4.26
CA ILE A 31 -5.45 7.45 2.88
C ILE A 31 -6.32 6.23 2.55
N ARG A 32 -7.34 6.46 1.72
CA ARG A 32 -8.23 5.40 1.21
C ARG A 32 -7.81 5.03 -0.20
N LEU A 33 -7.20 3.87 -0.34
CA LEU A 33 -6.88 3.27 -1.64
C LEU A 33 -8.12 2.59 -2.22
N ASP A 34 -8.26 2.60 -3.54
CA ASP A 34 -9.10 1.63 -4.25
C ASP A 34 -8.52 0.20 -4.14
N GLU A 35 -9.29 -0.79 -4.60
CA GLU A 35 -8.94 -2.20 -4.45
C GLU A 35 -7.70 -2.59 -5.26
N GLU A 36 -7.54 -2.03 -6.46
CA GLU A 36 -6.39 -2.26 -7.34
C GLU A 36 -5.12 -1.73 -6.69
N THR A 37 -5.10 -0.45 -6.31
CA THR A 37 -3.95 0.18 -5.65
C THR A 37 -3.62 -0.50 -4.32
N ALA A 38 -4.63 -0.94 -3.55
CA ALA A 38 -4.41 -1.70 -2.32
C ALA A 38 -3.77 -3.07 -2.60
N GLY A 39 -4.15 -3.71 -3.71
CA GLY A 39 -3.54 -4.94 -4.23
C GLY A 39 -2.08 -4.73 -4.61
N ASP A 40 -1.77 -3.65 -5.32
CA ASP A 40 -0.42 -3.34 -5.77
C ASP A 40 0.53 -3.09 -4.59
N VAL A 41 0.09 -2.27 -3.62
CA VAL A 41 0.82 -2.05 -2.37
C VAL A 41 1.04 -3.38 -1.65
N ALA A 42 0.03 -4.25 -1.62
CA ALA A 42 0.12 -5.56 -1.01
C ALA A 42 1.18 -6.45 -1.67
N VAL A 43 1.27 -6.45 -3.00
CA VAL A 43 2.28 -7.19 -3.76
C VAL A 43 3.66 -6.62 -3.49
N VAL A 44 3.86 -5.31 -3.64
CA VAL A 44 5.17 -4.68 -3.44
C VAL A 44 5.71 -4.90 -2.02
N VAL A 45 4.87 -4.78 -0.99
CA VAL A 45 5.27 -5.11 0.39
C VAL A 45 5.68 -6.58 0.50
N SER A 46 4.92 -7.49 -0.10
CA SER A 46 5.21 -8.93 -0.01
C SER A 46 6.55 -9.26 -0.66
N GLU A 47 6.84 -8.73 -1.84
CA GLU A 47 8.06 -9.02 -2.58
C GLU A 47 9.30 -8.37 -1.93
N LEU A 48 9.24 -7.09 -1.55
CA LEU A 48 10.36 -6.43 -0.89
C LEU A 48 10.72 -7.12 0.44
N VAL A 49 9.72 -7.48 1.22
CA VAL A 49 9.92 -8.11 2.52
C VAL A 49 10.38 -9.55 2.36
N THR A 50 9.83 -10.31 1.41
CA THR A 50 10.25 -11.69 1.16
C THR A 50 11.71 -11.74 0.72
N ASN A 51 12.10 -10.89 -0.23
CA ASN A 51 13.50 -10.77 -0.65
C ASN A 51 14.40 -10.38 0.52
N SER A 52 13.99 -9.41 1.33
CA SER A 52 14.79 -8.98 2.47
C SER A 52 14.89 -10.06 3.54
N VAL A 53 13.83 -10.80 3.83
CA VAL A 53 13.82 -11.89 4.83
C VAL A 53 14.67 -13.07 4.38
N ILE A 54 14.54 -13.51 3.12
CA ILE A 54 15.32 -14.64 2.58
C ILE A 54 16.83 -14.30 2.58
N HIS A 55 17.17 -13.03 2.35
CA HIS A 55 18.54 -12.57 2.22
C HIS A 55 19.01 -11.69 3.38
N ALA A 56 18.34 -11.69 4.54
CA ALA A 56 18.45 -10.63 5.55
C ALA A 56 19.83 -10.51 6.21
N GLY A 57 20.64 -11.57 6.17
CA GLY A 57 21.94 -11.62 6.85
C GLY A 57 21.87 -11.47 8.37
N GLY A 58 20.68 -11.54 8.98
CA GLY A 58 20.45 -11.37 10.42
C GLY A 58 19.00 -11.66 10.83
N ASP A 59 18.70 -11.55 12.14
CA ASP A 59 17.44 -12.02 12.72
C ASP A 59 16.28 -11.03 12.62
N LEU A 60 16.54 -9.79 12.21
CA LEU A 60 15.57 -8.70 12.18
C LEU A 60 15.60 -7.98 10.83
N VAL A 61 14.41 -7.57 10.40
CA VAL A 61 14.22 -6.62 9.30
C VAL A 61 13.44 -5.41 9.80
N THR A 62 13.78 -4.24 9.29
CA THR A 62 13.07 -2.99 9.61
C THR A 62 12.35 -2.47 8.39
N ILE A 63 11.10 -2.08 8.53
CA ILE A 63 10.27 -1.56 7.44
C ILE A 63 9.88 -0.13 7.78
N ALA A 64 10.15 0.79 6.86
CA ALA A 64 9.69 2.17 6.93
C ALA A 64 8.67 2.41 5.83
N VAL A 65 7.58 3.09 6.18
CA VAL A 65 6.52 3.47 5.25
C VAL A 65 6.34 4.96 5.34
N HIS A 66 6.47 5.66 4.21
CA HIS A 66 6.25 7.10 4.11
C HIS A 66 5.17 7.36 3.07
N ALA A 67 4.15 8.13 3.43
CA ALA A 67 3.11 8.51 2.48
C ALA A 67 3.06 10.03 2.27
N SER A 68 2.86 10.42 1.01
CA SER A 68 2.47 11.77 0.60
C SER A 68 1.03 11.75 0.07
N ARG A 69 0.60 12.85 -0.58
CA ARG A 69 -0.72 12.95 -1.20
C ARG A 69 -0.91 11.92 -2.32
N ASP A 70 0.15 11.66 -3.09
CA ASP A 70 0.11 10.92 -4.35
C ASP A 70 1.14 9.78 -4.41
N ARG A 71 1.96 9.60 -3.36
CA ARG A 71 3.07 8.63 -3.35
C ARG A 71 3.16 7.86 -2.05
N LEU A 72 3.57 6.60 -2.19
CA LEU A 72 3.90 5.71 -1.09
C LEU A 72 5.31 5.19 -1.29
N LEU A 73 6.22 5.53 -0.38
CA LEU A 73 7.55 4.95 -0.32
C LEU A 73 7.57 3.85 0.74
N ILE A 74 7.95 2.65 0.32
CA ILE A 74 8.20 1.50 1.20
C ILE A 74 9.69 1.22 1.18
N GLU A 75 10.28 1.13 2.37
CA GLU A 75 11.68 0.80 2.56
C GLU A 75 11.79 -0.42 3.46
N VAL A 76 12.66 -1.36 3.11
CA VAL A 76 13.00 -2.52 3.92
C VAL A 76 14.50 -2.54 4.14
N TYR A 77 14.90 -2.53 5.39
CA TYR A 77 16.28 -2.55 5.84
C TYR A 77 16.61 -3.93 6.39
N ASP A 78 17.73 -4.48 5.94
CA ASP A 78 18.27 -5.76 6.41
C ASP A 78 19.78 -5.66 6.64
N ALA A 79 20.33 -6.66 7.33
CA ALA A 79 21.74 -6.67 7.75
C ALA A 79 22.69 -7.17 6.65
N SER A 80 22.17 -7.66 5.52
CA SER A 80 22.99 -8.20 4.46
C SER A 80 23.58 -7.10 3.58
N PRO A 81 24.88 -7.16 3.27
CA PRO A 81 25.51 -6.25 2.33
C PRO A 81 25.19 -6.59 0.87
N GLN A 82 24.52 -7.72 0.59
CA GLN A 82 24.25 -8.18 -0.78
C GLN A 82 23.12 -7.36 -1.40
N VAL A 83 23.48 -6.47 -2.33
CA VAL A 83 22.53 -5.77 -3.19
C VAL A 83 21.92 -6.80 -4.17
N PRO A 84 20.58 -6.89 -4.30
CA PRO A 84 19.97 -7.74 -5.31
C PRO A 84 20.42 -7.26 -6.69
N ALA A 85 21.13 -8.11 -7.44
CA ALA A 85 21.50 -7.80 -8.82
C ALA A 85 20.25 -7.87 -9.71
N PRO A 86 19.94 -6.84 -10.53
CA PRO A 86 18.91 -6.95 -11.54
C PRO A 86 19.36 -7.93 -12.65
N GLY A 87 18.64 -9.05 -12.81
CA GLY A 87 18.90 -10.09 -13.83
C GLY A 87 19.89 -11.16 -13.34
N VAL A 88 19.63 -12.46 -13.44
CA VAL A 88 18.87 -13.25 -14.41
C VAL A 88 17.93 -14.16 -13.63
N ALA A 89 16.62 -14.03 -13.86
CA ALA A 89 15.66 -15.02 -13.39
C ALA A 89 15.86 -16.31 -14.20
N ASP A 90 16.54 -17.30 -13.63
CA ASP A 90 16.35 -18.67 -14.14
C ASP A 90 14.88 -19.03 -13.97
N ARG A 91 14.29 -19.69 -14.97
CA ARG A 91 12.84 -19.94 -15.05
C ARG A 91 12.29 -20.79 -13.88
N GLU A 92 13.17 -21.34 -13.06
CA GLU A 92 12.88 -22.11 -11.85
C GLU A 92 13.06 -21.31 -10.55
N ASP A 93 13.62 -20.10 -10.62
CA ASP A 93 13.91 -19.26 -9.45
C ASP A 93 12.73 -18.32 -9.17
N THR A 94 12.04 -18.54 -8.04
CA THR A 94 10.86 -17.76 -7.66
C THR A 94 11.21 -16.28 -7.38
N SER A 95 12.49 -16.02 -7.06
CA SER A 95 13.10 -14.70 -6.83
C SER A 95 12.93 -13.73 -8.01
N GLY A 96 12.94 -14.24 -9.25
CA GLY A 96 12.87 -13.44 -10.47
C GLY A 96 11.49 -12.86 -10.77
N ARG A 97 10.42 -13.56 -10.38
CA ARG A 97 9.04 -13.07 -10.57
C ARG A 97 8.71 -11.93 -9.61
N GLY A 98 9.25 -11.99 -8.40
CA GLY A 98 8.99 -10.99 -7.37
C GLY A 98 9.48 -9.60 -7.75
N LEU A 99 10.73 -9.51 -8.23
CA LEU A 99 11.28 -8.22 -8.66
C LEU A 99 10.60 -7.70 -9.93
N PHE A 100 10.20 -8.59 -10.86
CA PHE A 100 9.39 -8.21 -12.02
C PHE A 100 8.05 -7.57 -11.63
N LEU A 101 7.38 -8.11 -10.61
CA LEU A 101 6.13 -7.51 -10.11
C LEU A 101 6.38 -6.14 -9.48
N VAL A 102 7.47 -5.98 -8.72
CA VAL A 102 7.86 -4.66 -8.18
C VAL A 102 8.17 -3.68 -9.31
N GLU A 103 8.91 -4.10 -10.33
CA GLU A 103 9.26 -3.27 -11.49
C GLU A 103 8.02 -2.84 -12.28
N ALA A 104 7.02 -3.73 -12.42
CA ALA A 104 5.78 -3.43 -13.12
C ALA A 104 4.85 -2.48 -12.35
N LEU A 105 4.83 -2.55 -11.01
CA LEU A 105 3.89 -1.81 -10.16
C LEU A 105 4.46 -0.53 -9.55
N ALA A 106 5.77 -0.48 -9.34
CA ALA A 106 6.43 0.67 -8.74
C ALA A 106 6.69 1.76 -9.80
N ARG A 107 6.54 3.02 -9.39
CA ARG A 107 7.01 4.18 -10.17
C ARG A 107 8.54 4.14 -10.32
N CYS A 108 9.22 3.80 -9.24
CA CYS A 108 10.65 3.53 -9.22
C CYS A 108 10.98 2.64 -8.03
N HIS A 109 12.06 1.89 -8.14
CA HIS A 109 12.54 1.03 -7.06
C HIS A 109 14.06 0.97 -7.11
N GLY A 110 14.65 0.43 -6.04
CA GLY A 110 16.08 0.25 -6.01
C GLY A 110 16.57 -0.41 -4.73
N SER A 111 17.88 -0.49 -4.63
CA SER A 111 18.56 -0.90 -3.42
C SER A 111 19.79 -0.04 -3.20
N SER A 112 20.11 0.23 -1.93
CA SER A 112 21.27 1.05 -1.56
C SER A 112 21.92 0.49 -0.29
N PRO A 113 23.26 0.51 -0.19
CA PRO A 113 23.94 0.10 1.02
C PRO A 113 23.62 1.05 2.17
N THR A 114 23.66 0.52 3.40
CA THR A 114 23.54 1.29 4.65
C THR A 114 24.72 0.95 5.56
N PRO A 115 24.99 1.73 6.61
CA PRO A 115 26.07 1.40 7.56
C PRO A 115 25.93 0.03 8.25
N ARG A 116 24.75 -0.60 8.19
CA ARG A 116 24.44 -1.86 8.86
C ARG A 116 24.03 -2.99 7.91
N GLY A 117 24.12 -2.80 6.59
CA GLY A 117 23.65 -3.76 5.60
C GLY A 117 23.14 -3.04 4.36
N LYS A 118 21.85 -3.19 4.04
CA LYS A 118 21.23 -2.51 2.89
C LYS A 118 19.81 -2.04 3.16
N LYS A 119 19.30 -1.26 2.22
CA LYS A 119 17.90 -0.86 2.10
C LYS A 119 17.42 -1.22 0.71
N ALA A 120 16.35 -2.04 0.61
CA ALA A 120 15.55 -2.19 -0.59
C ALA A 120 14.34 -1.26 -0.51
N TRP A 121 13.95 -0.63 -1.61
CA TRP A 121 12.87 0.34 -1.59
C TRP A 121 12.08 0.37 -2.89
N ALA A 122 10.81 0.76 -2.80
CA ALA A 122 9.94 1.01 -3.94
C ALA A 122 9.00 2.18 -3.63
N GLU A 123 8.76 3.01 -4.64
CA GLU A 123 7.79 4.09 -4.63
C GLU A 123 6.61 3.73 -5.52
N LEU A 124 5.39 3.78 -4.99
CA LEU A 124 4.15 3.60 -5.75
C LEU A 124 3.42 4.94 -5.90
N ASN A 125 2.71 5.10 -7.02
CA ASN A 125 1.67 6.13 -7.09
C ASN A 125 0.46 5.64 -6.28
N ILE A 126 -0.02 6.46 -5.35
CA ILE A 126 -1.27 6.21 -4.64
C ILE A 126 -2.22 7.34 -5.01
N SER A 127 -3.31 7.05 -5.72
CA SER A 127 -4.37 8.03 -5.90
C SER A 127 -5.34 7.88 -4.74
N PRO A 128 -5.42 8.84 -3.78
CA PRO A 128 -6.41 8.74 -2.73
C PRO A 128 -7.78 8.77 -3.39
N ARG A 129 -8.63 7.79 -3.09
CA ARG A 129 -10.03 7.87 -3.49
C ARG A 129 -10.57 9.19 -2.94
N PRO A 130 -11.12 10.08 -3.78
CA PRO A 130 -11.76 11.30 -3.27
C PRO A 130 -12.80 10.88 -2.23
N ALA A 131 -12.81 11.57 -1.08
CA ALA A 131 -13.86 11.35 -0.10
C ALA A 131 -15.21 11.42 -0.82
N PRO A 132 -16.19 10.57 -0.50
CA PRO A 132 -17.52 10.72 -1.07
C PRO A 132 -17.94 12.16 -0.81
N SER A 133 -18.09 12.93 -1.87
CA SER A 133 -18.56 14.30 -1.80
C SER A 133 -19.95 14.24 -1.22
N GLY A 134 -20.05 14.46 0.09
CA GLY A 134 -21.30 14.73 0.77
C GLY A 134 -21.81 16.07 0.28
N GLY A 135 -22.36 16.10 -0.93
CA GLY A 135 -23.18 17.21 -1.39
C GLY A 135 -24.39 17.30 -0.45
N PRO A 136 -24.84 18.51 -0.08
CA PRO A 136 -26.09 18.65 0.64
C PRO A 136 -27.18 17.97 -0.20
N SER A 137 -27.87 17.00 0.40
CA SER A 137 -29.10 16.45 -0.17
C SER A 137 -30.04 17.63 -0.40
N GLU A 138 -30.31 17.99 -1.65
CA GLU A 138 -31.41 18.89 -1.98
C GLU A 138 -32.67 18.35 -1.30
N PRO A 139 -33.39 19.17 -0.52
CA PRO A 139 -34.68 18.72 0.00
C PRO A 139 -35.59 18.45 -1.18
N ALA A 140 -36.05 17.21 -1.30
CA ALA A 140 -37.04 16.80 -2.27
C ALA A 140 -38.25 17.74 -2.16
N LEU A 141 -38.50 18.50 -3.22
CA LEU A 141 -39.75 19.24 -3.42
C LEU A 141 -40.90 18.25 -3.30
N THR A 142 -41.64 18.31 -2.19
CA THR A 142 -42.90 17.62 -1.99
C THR A 142 -43.92 18.18 -2.98
N ALA A 143 -44.04 17.51 -4.13
CA ALA A 143 -45.16 17.67 -5.02
C ALA A 143 -46.36 16.88 -4.46
N GLU A 144 -47.17 17.52 -3.62
CA GLU A 144 -48.51 17.03 -3.32
C GLU A 144 -49.55 18.16 -3.47
N HIS A 145 -49.73 18.59 -4.72
CA HIS A 145 -50.94 19.28 -5.16
C HIS A 145 -51.65 18.41 -6.21
N ARG A 146 -52.59 17.57 -5.75
CA ARG A 146 -53.91 17.35 -6.36
C ARG A 146 -54.62 16.12 -5.75
N ARG A 147 -55.71 16.38 -5.02
CA ARG A 147 -57.11 16.00 -5.34
C ARG A 147 -58.00 16.27 -4.11
N ALA A 148 -58.91 17.24 -4.21
CA ALA A 148 -60.34 17.05 -4.54
C ALA A 148 -61.18 16.65 -3.31
N GLY A 149 -62.08 17.55 -2.91
CA GLY A 149 -63.10 17.32 -1.88
C GLY A 149 -64.23 18.34 -2.03
N LEU A 150 -65.24 17.96 -2.79
CA LEU A 150 -66.50 18.67 -3.01
C LEU A 150 -67.35 18.70 -1.72
N ALA A 151 -68.12 19.79 -1.53
CA ALA A 151 -69.53 19.81 -1.10
C ALA A 151 -69.93 20.56 0.20
N ARG A 152 -71.08 21.25 0.06
CA ARG A 152 -72.11 21.72 1.02
C ARG A 152 -71.96 23.16 1.55
N THR A 153 -72.82 24.09 1.11
CA THR A 153 -74.15 24.46 1.71
C THR A 153 -73.93 25.04 3.11
N ILE A 154 -74.19 26.32 3.38
CA ILE A 154 -75.52 26.98 3.50
C ILE A 154 -75.43 28.43 2.99
#